data_AF-A0ABD3K0Q6-F1
#
_entry.id   AF-A0ABD3K0Q6-F1
#
_cell.length_a   1.000
_cell.length_b   1.000
_cell.length_c   1.000
_cell.angle_alpha   90.00
_cell.angle_beta   90.00
_cell.angle_gamma   90.00
#
_symmetry.space_group_name_H-M   'P 1'
#
loop_
_entity.id
_entity.type
_entity.pdbx_description
1 polymer ?
#
loop_
_entity_poly.entity_id
_entity_poly.type
_entity_poly.pdbx_seq_one_letter_code
_entity_poly.pdbx_strand_id
1 'polypeptide(L)'
;MGVIPLCFEPGEDVDTLGLTGHERYTIDLPSEVSEIRPGQDVTITTNTGKSFTCTLRFDTEVELAYFDHGGILPYVTRSLIKQ
;
A
#
# COMPACT_ATOMS: atom_id res chain seq x y z
N MET A 1 -10.53 6.19 -2.28
CA MET A 1 -9.58 6.73 -3.26
C MET A 1 -8.66 5.67 -3.86
N GLY A 2 -8.64 4.41 -3.36
CA GLY A 2 -7.89 3.33 -4.02
C GLY A 2 -6.37 3.54 -4.05
N VAL A 3 -5.84 4.36 -3.14
CA VAL A 3 -4.40 4.60 -2.99
C VAL A 3 -3.87 3.67 -1.90
N ILE A 4 -2.68 3.11 -2.11
CA ILE A 4 -2.00 2.26 -1.14
C ILE A 4 -1.15 3.14 -0.22
N PRO A 5 -1.45 3.22 1.08
CA PRO A 5 -0.65 3.98 2.02
C PRO A 5 0.60 3.18 2.42
N LEU A 6 1.78 3.73 2.15
CA LEU A 6 3.07 3.15 2.51
C LEU A 6 3.76 4.03 3.53
N CYS A 7 4.42 3.41 4.51
CA CYS A 7 5.22 4.08 5.52
C CYS A 7 6.62 3.48 5.54
N PHE A 8 7.65 4.31 5.61
CA PHE A 8 9.00 3.85 5.92
C PHE A 8 9.04 3.25 7.33
N GLU A 9 10.00 2.36 7.55
CA GLU A 9 10.25 1.81 8.87
C GLU A 9 10.72 2.92 9.86
N PRO A 10 10.53 2.74 11.18
CA PRO A 10 10.95 3.71 12.16
C PRO A 10 12.45 4.05 12.05
N GLY A 11 12.76 5.32 11.79
CA GLY A 11 14.14 5.79 11.63
C GLY A 11 14.67 5.72 10.20
N GLU A 12 13.86 5.25 9.25
CA GLU A 12 14.12 5.40 7.82
C GLU A 12 13.34 6.58 7.24
N ASP A 13 14.01 7.32 6.36
CA ASP A 13 13.42 8.37 5.55
C ASP A 13 14.09 8.43 4.16
N VAL A 14 13.68 9.42 3.38
CA VAL A 14 14.18 9.66 2.01
C VAL A 14 15.69 9.89 2.01
N ASP A 15 16.23 10.62 2.99
CA ASP A 15 17.64 10.99 3.06
C ASP A 15 18.49 9.80 3.53
N THR A 16 18.03 9.04 4.54
CA THR A 16 18.75 7.85 5.03
C THR A 16 18.80 6.75 3.98
N LEU A 17 17.74 6.61 3.18
CA LEU A 17 17.69 5.66 2.07
C LEU A 17 18.39 6.20 0.80
N GLY A 18 18.72 7.50 0.78
CA GLY A 18 19.37 8.18 -0.34
C GLY A 18 18.53 8.13 -1.60
N LEU A 19 17.23 8.37 -1.47
CA LEU A 19 16.24 8.39 -2.55
C LEU A 19 16.16 9.81 -3.12
N THR A 20 16.20 9.94 -4.43
CA THR A 20 16.14 11.26 -5.10
C THR A 20 14.75 11.59 -5.63
N GLY A 21 13.87 10.59 -5.76
CA GLY A 21 12.54 10.71 -6.38
C GLY A 21 12.58 10.61 -7.90
N HIS A 22 13.76 10.46 -8.51
CA HIS A 22 13.94 10.22 -9.94
C HIS A 22 14.00 8.73 -10.30
N GLU A 23 14.05 7.87 -9.27
CA GLU A 23 14.05 6.43 -9.44
C GLU A 23 12.67 5.92 -9.85
N ARG A 24 12.67 4.78 -10.55
CA ARG A 24 11.45 4.00 -10.78
C ARG A 24 11.30 3.00 -9.64
N TYR A 25 10.18 3.07 -8.94
CA TYR A 25 9.86 2.18 -7.82
C TYR A 25 8.97 1.02 -8.30
N THR A 26 9.34 -0.18 -7.91
CA THR A 26 8.55 -1.40 -8.03
C THR A 26 8.18 -1.83 -6.62
N ILE A 27 6.88 -1.89 -6.34
CA ILE A 27 6.34 -2.29 -5.04
C ILE A 27 5.90 -3.74 -5.18
N ASP A 28 6.50 -4.65 -4.42
CA ASP A 28 6.14 -6.06 -4.43
C ASP A 28 4.88 -6.28 -3.58
N LEU A 29 3.75 -6.45 -4.25
CA LEU A 29 2.44 -6.63 -3.63
C LEU A 29 1.87 -7.99 -4.01
N PRO A 30 1.11 -8.63 -3.09
CA PRO A 30 0.31 -9.80 -3.43
C PRO A 30 -0.63 -9.51 -4.61
N SER A 31 -0.93 -10.55 -5.40
CA SER A 31 -1.79 -10.39 -6.58
C SER A 31 -3.25 -10.13 -6.22
N GLU A 32 -3.68 -10.60 -5.05
CA GLU A 32 -5.04 -10.42 -4.53
C GLU A 32 -5.04 -9.61 -3.22
N VAL A 33 -6.02 -8.72 -3.06
CA VAL A 33 -6.17 -7.92 -1.83
C VAL A 33 -6.50 -8.80 -0.61
N SER A 34 -7.14 -9.95 -0.83
CA SER A 34 -7.44 -10.97 0.18
C SER A 34 -6.18 -11.53 0.87
N GLU A 35 -5.03 -11.46 0.20
CA GLU A 35 -3.75 -11.95 0.73
C GLU A 35 -3.02 -10.88 1.56
N ILE A 36 -3.44 -9.61 1.45
CA ILE A 36 -2.85 -8.49 2.18
C ILE A 36 -3.35 -8.49 3.62
N ARG A 37 -2.43 -8.36 4.58
CA ARG A 37 -2.77 -8.20 5.99
C ARG A 37 -2.61 -6.74 6.45
N PRO A 38 -3.45 -6.26 7.38
CA PRO A 38 -3.25 -4.96 8.01
C PRO A 38 -1.84 -4.85 8.64
N GLY A 39 -1.14 -3.76 8.37
CA GLY A 39 0.23 -3.54 8.85
C GLY A 39 1.30 -4.47 8.26
N GLN A 40 1.05 -5.11 7.12
CA GLN A 40 2.02 -5.98 6.47
C GLN A 40 3.17 -5.19 5.85
N ASP A 41 4.39 -5.72 5.98
CA ASP A 41 5.57 -5.17 5.32
C ASP A 41 5.68 -5.64 3.86
N VAL A 42 6.08 -4.72 2.99
CA VAL A 42 6.32 -4.96 1.57
C VAL A 42 7.71 -4.49 1.17
N THR A 43 8.30 -5.20 0.22
CA THR A 43 9.60 -4.80 -0.34
C THR A 43 9.40 -3.87 -1.50
N ILE A 44 10.10 -2.74 -1.49
CA ILE A 44 10.16 -1.78 -2.59
C ILE A 44 11.55 -1.85 -3.19
N THR A 45 11.61 -2.06 -4.51
CA THR A 45 12.86 -2.08 -5.27
C THR A 45 12.89 -0.93 -6.26
N THR A 46 14.04 -0.26 -6.35
CA THR A 46 14.27 0.80 -7.33
C THR A 46 15.03 0.26 -8.55
N ASN A 47 14.89 0.92 -9.70
CA ASN A 47 15.71 0.62 -10.88
C ASN A 47 17.20 0.90 -10.69
N THR A 48 17.59 1.59 -9.62
CA THR A 48 19.00 1.81 -9.25
C THR A 48 19.62 0.62 -8.51
N GLY A 49 18.82 -0.40 -8.19
CA GLY A 49 19.25 -1.59 -7.45
C GLY A 49 19.11 -1.47 -5.93
N LYS A 50 18.68 -0.30 -5.40
CA LYS A 50 18.33 -0.17 -3.98
C LYS A 50 17.01 -0.88 -3.69
N SER A 51 16.94 -1.60 -2.58
CA SER A 51 15.73 -2.22 -2.03
C SER A 51 15.57 -1.84 -0.57
N PHE A 52 14.35 -1.54 -0.15
CA PHE A 52 14.00 -1.22 1.24
C PHE A 52 12.60 -1.73 1.56
N THR A 53 12.28 -1.80 2.84
CA THR A 53 10.99 -2.28 3.33
C THR A 53 10.10 -1.10 3.68
N CYS A 54 8.80 -1.24 3.43
CA CYS A 54 7.80 -0.29 3.89
C CYS A 54 6.61 -1.04 4.48
N THR A 55 6.02 -0.49 5.54
CA THR A 55 4.78 -1.00 6.10
C THR A 55 3.59 -0.51 5.28
N LEU A 56 2.69 -1.43 4.90
CA LEU A 56 1.36 -1.10 4.39
C LEU A 56 0.49 -0.58 5.54
N ARG A 57 0.14 0.70 5.51
CA ARG A 57 -0.68 1.35 6.52
C ARG A 57 -2.19 1.18 6.28
N PHE A 58 -2.57 -0.06 5.96
CA PHE A 58 -3.93 -0.51 6.18
C PHE A 58 -4.02 -0.90 7.64
N ASP A 59 -4.74 -0.12 8.44
CA ASP A 59 -4.81 -0.31 9.88
C ASP A 59 -5.95 -1.29 10.26
N THR A 60 -6.92 -1.52 9.34
CA THR A 60 -8.04 -2.46 9.56
C THR A 60 -8.41 -3.27 8.32
N GLU A 61 -9.05 -4.43 8.50
CA GLU A 61 -9.62 -5.23 7.39
C GLU A 61 -10.68 -4.48 6.59
N VAL A 62 -11.39 -3.55 7.23
CA VAL A 62 -12.40 -2.72 6.58
C VAL A 62 -11.78 -1.78 5.54
N GLU A 63 -10.59 -1.25 5.82
CA GLU A 63 -9.85 -0.41 4.86
C GLU A 63 -9.38 -1.22 3.64
N LEU A 64 -8.98 -2.48 3.83
CA LEU A 64 -8.67 -3.40 2.74
C LEU A 64 -9.91 -3.66 1.87
N ALA A 65 -11.07 -3.88 2.49
CA ALA A 65 -12.33 -4.03 1.75
C ALA A 65 -12.68 -2.75 0.95
N TYR A 66 -12.46 -1.57 1.53
CA TYR A 66 -12.64 -0.31 0.81
C TYR A 66 -11.66 -0.18 -0.36
N PHE A 67 -10.40 -0.58 -0.19
CA PHE A 67 -9.39 -0.57 -1.24
C PHE A 67 -9.79 -1.49 -2.41
N ASP A 68 -10.19 -2.73 -2.11
CA ASP A 68 -10.65 -3.72 -3.11
C ASP A 68 -11.85 -3.22 -3.93
N HIS A 69 -12.73 -2.43 -3.31
CA HIS A 69 -13.89 -1.84 -3.97
C HIS A 69 -13.57 -0.53 -4.73
N GLY A 70 -12.32 -0.07 -4.74
CA GLY A 70 -11.90 1.21 -5.35
C GLY A 70 -12.20 2.45 -4.49
N GLY A 71 -12.62 2.24 -3.24
CA GLY A 71 -12.87 3.27 -2.23
C GLY A 71 -14.15 3.05 -1.43
N ILE A 72 -14.30 3.88 -0.39
CA ILE A 72 -15.46 3.82 0.51
C ILE A 72 -16.80 4.12 -0.19
N LEU A 73 -16.86 5.12 -1.08
CA LEU A 73 -18.11 5.47 -1.78
C LEU A 73 -18.59 4.35 -2.72
N PRO A 74 -17.73 3.75 -3.58
CA PRO A 74 -18.08 2.54 -4.32
C PRO A 74 -18.54 1.36 -3.44
N TYR A 75 -17.88 1.14 -2.30
CA TYR A 75 -18.26 0.08 -1.35
C TYR A 75 -19.67 0.29 -0.80
N VAL A 76 -19.96 1.50 -0.29
CA VAL A 76 -21.26 1.85 0.29
C VAL A 76 -22.36 1.81 -0.77
N THR A 77 -22.16 2.40 -1.94
CA THR A 77 -23.17 2.42 -3.02
C THR A 77 -23.53 1.01 -3.50
N ARG A 78 -22.56 0.12 -3.69
CA ARG A 78 -22.82 -1.30 -4.01
C ARG A 78 -23.56 -2.04 -2.91
N SER A 79 -23.27 -1.71 -1.64
CA SER A 79 -23.94 -2.31 -0.49
C SER A 79 -25.41 -1.90 -0.39
N LEU A 80 -25.72 -0.64 -0.73
CA LEU A 80 -27.08 -0.10 -0.76
C LEU A 80 -27.92 -0.66 -1.92
N ILE A 81 -27.31 -0.91 -3.09
CA ILE A 81 -28.02 -1.49 -4.26
C ILE A 81 -28.31 -2.99 -4.08
N LYS A 82 -27.55 -3.68 -3.21
CA LYS A 82 -27.76 -5.10 -2.88
C LYS A 82 -28.85 -5.34 -1.82
N GLN A 83 -29.41 -4.28 -1.21
CA GLN A 83 -30.62 -4.35 -0.39
C GLN A 83 -31.88 -4.21 -1.25
#